data_AF-A0A060C224-F1
#
_entry.id   AF-A0A060C224-F1
#
_cell.length_a   1.000
_cell.length_b   1.000
_cell.length_c   1.000
_cell.angle_alpha   90.00
_cell.angle_beta   90.00
_cell.angle_gamma   90.00
#
_symmetry.space_group_name_H-M   'P 1'
#
loop_
_entity.id
_entity.type
_entity.pdbx_description
1 polymer ?
#
loop_
_entity_poly.entity_id
_entity_poly.type
_entity_poly.pdbx_seq_one_letter_code
_entity_poly.pdbx_strand_id
1 'polypeptide(L)' 'MVGYRFCVLSDPGARTASGAPVPAYAWLTDAGLTPWDVADATDFRLVAHEAAPDWVADAVVYQVFPDRFARTRPRRP' A
#
# COMPACT_ATOMS: atom_id res chain seq x y z
N MET A 1 -9.18 13.45 -0.87
CA MET A 1 -9.02 12.01 -1.13
C MET A 1 -9.98 11.27 -0.22
N VAL A 2 -10.85 10.43 -0.76
CA VAL A 2 -11.87 9.72 0.03
C VAL A 2 -11.26 8.43 0.58
N GLY A 3 -11.27 8.27 1.90
CA GLY A 3 -10.89 7.04 2.59
C GLY A 3 -12.09 6.10 2.72
N TYR A 4 -11.88 4.80 2.60
CA TYR A 4 -12.92 3.80 2.84
C TYR A 4 -12.35 2.51 3.42
N ARG A 5 -13.21 1.77 4.12
CA ARG A 5 -12.93 0.45 4.71
C ARG A 5 -14.16 -0.43 4.60
N PHE A 6 -13.98 -1.74 4.71
CA PHE A 6 -15.09 -2.69 4.70
C PHE A 6 -15.35 -3.23 6.10
N CYS A 7 -16.61 -3.19 6.54
CA CYS A 7 -17.06 -3.99 7.67
C CYS A 7 -17.38 -5.39 7.17
N VAL A 8 -16.61 -6.38 7.60
CA VAL A 8 -16.82 -7.79 7.29
C VAL A 8 -17.61 -8.39 8.44
N LEU A 9 -18.74 -9.02 8.14
CA LEU A 9 -19.58 -9.71 9.11
C LEU A 9 -19.42 -11.22 8.96
N SER A 10 -19.48 -11.92 10.09
CA SER A 10 -19.41 -13.38 10.14
C SER A 10 -20.70 -13.95 10.71
N ASP A 11 -21.08 -15.13 10.22
CA ASP A 11 -22.18 -15.87 10.81
C ASP A 11 -21.88 -16.21 12.29
N PRO A 12 -22.90 -16.21 13.15
CA PRO A 12 -22.74 -16.64 14.54
C PRO A 12 -22.12 -18.03 14.63
N GLY A 13 -21.03 -18.16 15.39
CA GLY A 13 -20.35 -19.43 15.61
C GLY A 13 -19.43 -19.87 14.46
N ALA A 14 -19.20 -19.02 13.45
CA ALA A 14 -18.24 -19.28 12.38
C ALA A 14 -16.84 -19.62 12.95
N ARG A 15 -16.15 -20.53 12.27
CA ARG A 15 -14.81 -21.00 12.63
C ARG A 15 -13.87 -20.92 11.44
N THR A 16 -12.60 -20.61 11.71
CA THR A 16 -11.54 -20.66 10.71
C THR A 16 -11.28 -22.11 10.27
N ALA A 17 -10.50 -22.31 9.20
CA ALA A 17 -10.06 -23.64 8.79
C ALA A 17 -9.27 -24.39 9.88
N SER A 18 -8.62 -23.65 10.80
CA SER A 18 -7.94 -24.20 11.98
C SER A 18 -8.87 -24.47 13.17
N GLY A 19 -10.17 -24.17 13.06
CA GLY A 19 -11.17 -24.37 14.12
C GLY A 19 -11.29 -23.24 15.14
N ALA A 20 -10.49 -22.17 15.01
CA ALA A 20 -10.57 -21.00 15.88
C ALA A 20 -11.87 -20.21 15.63
N PRO A 21 -12.46 -19.59 16.67
CA PRO A 21 -13.65 -18.76 16.49
C PRO A 21 -13.36 -17.54 15.61
N VAL A 22 -14.26 -17.24 14.68
CA VAL A 22 -14.20 -16.02 13.85
C VAL A 22 -14.96 -14.91 14.58
N PRO A 23 -14.42 -13.68 14.66
CA PRO A 23 -15.14 -12.56 15.26
C PRO A 23 -16.42 -12.26 14.46
N ALA A 24 -17.48 -11.84 15.16
CA ALA A 24 -18.77 -11.51 14.53
C ALA A 24 -18.65 -10.36 13.51
N TYR A 25 -17.70 -9.46 13.73
CA TYR A 25 -17.33 -8.43 12.78
C TYR A 25 -15.81 -8.20 12.77
N ALA A 26 -15.31 -7.67 11.67
CA ALA A 26 -13.96 -7.14 11.56
C ALA A 26 -13.91 -6.01 10.52
N TRP A 27 -12.92 -5.15 10.63
CA TRP A 27 -12.64 -4.10 9.67
C TRP A 27 -11.51 -4.51 8.73
N LEU A 28 -11.75 -4.44 7.43
CA LEU A 28 -10.73 -4.63 6.41
C LEU A 28 -10.28 -3.26 5.89
N THR A 29 -9.00 -2.97 6.07
CA THR A 29 -8.31 -1.77 5.59
C THR A 29 -7.15 -2.17 4.67
N ASP A 30 -6.39 -1.20 4.16
CA ASP A 30 -5.19 -1.44 3.35
C ASP A 30 -4.08 -2.15 4.14
N ALA A 31 -4.09 -2.04 5.48
CA ALA A 31 -3.21 -2.78 6.36
C ALA A 31 -3.69 -4.21 6.70
N GLY A 32 -4.87 -4.61 6.18
CA GLY A 32 -5.45 -5.92 6.40
C GLY A 32 -6.64 -5.92 7.37
N LEU A 33 -6.95 -7.11 7.92
CA LEU A 33 -8.14 -7.34 8.74
C LEU A 33 -7.86 -7.10 10.23
N THR A 34 -8.70 -6.32 10.89
CA THR A 34 -8.62 -6.04 12.33
C THR A 34 -9.98 -6.29 13.03
N PRO A 35 -10.05 -7.03 14.14
CA PRO A 35 -11.31 -7.36 14.80
C PRO A 35 -11.79 -6.31 15.81
N TRP A 36 -11.20 -5.12 15.79
CA TRP A 36 -11.60 -3.94 16.56
C TRP A 36 -11.46 -2.69 15.69
N ASP A 37 -12.05 -1.58 16.11
CA ASP A 37 -11.97 -0.33 15.36
C ASP A 37 -10.57 0.31 15.44
N VAL A 38 -10.13 0.89 14.34
CA VAL A 38 -8.79 1.48 14.16
C VAL A 38 -8.86 2.86 13.52
N ALA A 39 -7.80 3.64 13.70
CA ALA A 39 -7.67 4.92 13.00
C ALA A 39 -7.65 4.73 11.47
N ASP A 40 -8.09 5.75 10.74
CA ASP A 40 -8.23 5.77 9.28
C ASP A 40 -6.91 5.93 8.50
N ALA A 41 -5.78 5.96 9.21
CA ALA A 41 -4.47 6.07 8.60
C ALA A 41 -4.18 4.93 7.60
N THR A 42 -4.83 3.78 7.78
CA THR A 42 -4.67 2.60 6.93
C THR A 42 -5.88 2.33 6.04
N ASP A 43 -6.85 3.24 5.95
CA ASP A 43 -7.98 3.07 5.07
C ASP A 43 -7.55 3.08 3.60
N PHE A 44 -8.27 2.29 2.79
CA PHE A 44 -8.10 2.34 1.34
C PHE A 44 -8.39 3.75 0.84
N ARG A 45 -7.69 4.15 -0.23
CA ARG A 45 -7.85 5.48 -0.82
C ARG A 45 -8.46 5.35 -2.21
N LEU A 46 -9.55 6.08 -2.46
CA LEU A 46 -10.08 6.25 -3.80
C LEU A 46 -9.24 7.29 -4.54
N VAL A 47 -8.56 6.84 -5.60
CA VAL A 47 -7.76 7.66 -6.51
C VAL A 47 -8.50 7.78 -7.84
N ALA A 48 -8.90 9.00 -8.20
CA ALA A 48 -9.69 9.29 -9.40
C ALA A 48 -8.96 10.19 -10.42
N HIS A 49 -7.65 10.38 -10.25
CA HIS A 49 -6.82 11.08 -11.23
C HIS A 49 -6.28 10.09 -12.28
N GLU A 50 -5.69 10.63 -13.35
CA GLU A 50 -5.03 9.82 -14.38
C GLU A 50 -3.95 8.93 -13.77
N ALA A 51 -3.82 7.71 -14.30
CA ALA A 51 -2.81 6.76 -13.86
C ALA A 51 -1.40 7.31 -14.14
N ALA A 52 -0.41 6.82 -13.39
CA ALA A 52 0.97 7.03 -13.77
C ALA A 52 1.26 6.35 -15.13
N PRO A 53 2.22 6.85 -15.92
CA PRO A 53 2.60 6.20 -17.17
C PRO A 53 3.01 4.74 -16.97
N ASP A 54 2.54 3.84 -17.83
CA ASP A 54 2.70 2.39 -17.67
C ASP A 54 4.17 1.94 -17.56
N TRP A 55 5.08 2.62 -18.28
CA TRP A 55 6.50 2.29 -18.29
C TRP A 55 7.17 2.41 -16.91
N VAL A 56 6.57 3.16 -15.97
CA VAL A 56 7.12 3.37 -14.62
C VAL A 56 7.11 2.08 -13.80
N ALA A 57 6.12 1.20 -13.99
CA ALA A 57 6.00 -0.03 -13.21
C ALA A 57 7.18 -0.99 -13.43
N ASP A 58 7.73 -1.00 -14.64
CA ASP A 58 8.81 -1.89 -15.07
C ASP A 58 10.17 -1.18 -15.19
N ALA A 59 10.23 0.11 -14.83
CA ALA A 59 11.45 0.90 -14.92
C ALA A 59 12.43 0.57 -13.79
N VAL A 60 13.70 0.40 -14.13
CA VAL A 60 14.80 0.43 -13.16
C VAL A 60 15.39 1.84 -13.13
N VAL A 61 15.23 2.53 -12.01
CA VAL A 61 15.72 3.91 -11.84
C VAL A 61 17.15 3.92 -11.33
N TYR A 62 18.02 4.72 -11.96
CA TYR A 62 19.36 5.03 -11.46
C TYR A 62 19.45 6.51 -11.11
N GLN A 63 19.65 6.82 -9.83
CA GLN A 63 19.82 8.20 -9.37
C GLN A 63 21.25 8.67 -9.62
N VAL A 64 21.41 9.71 -10.43
CA VAL A 64 22.71 10.31 -10.77
C VAL A 64 22.95 11.56 -9.91
N PHE A 65 24.08 11.62 -9.22
CA PHE A 65 24.62 12.87 -8.66
C PHE A 65 25.63 13.46 -9.65
N PRO A 66 25.28 14.52 -10.41
CA PRO A 66 26.08 14.97 -11.55
C PRO A 66 27.54 15.31 -11.18
N ASP A 67 27.75 15.96 -10.03
CA ASP A 67 29.08 16.35 -9.55
C ASP A 67 29.99 15.17 -9.18
N ARG A 68 29.42 13.98 -8.97
CA ARG A 68 30.13 12.78 -8.47
C ARG A 68 29.98 11.55 -9.37
N PHE A 69 29.22 11.64 -10.47
CA PHE A 69 28.95 10.51 -11.34
C PHE A 69 30.11 10.24 -12.31
N ALA A 70 30.40 11.21 -13.18
CA ALA A 70 31.49 11.12 -14.14
C ALA A 70 31.94 12.50 -14.58
N ARG A 71 33.26 12.68 -14.79
CA ARG A 71 33.80 13.90 -15.39
C ARG A 71 33.82 13.75 -16.91
N THR A 72 33.30 14.74 -17.62
CA THR A 72 33.30 14.77 -19.10
C THR A 72 34.68 15.03 -19.69
N ARG A 73 35.58 15.70 -18.93
CA ARG A 73 36.98 15.95 -19.30
C ARG A 73 37.87 15.97 -18.05
N PRO A 74 39.16 15.60 -18.17
CA PRO A 74 40.12 15.76 -17.09
C PRO A 74 40.38 17.25 -16.81
N ARG A 75 40.78 17.57 -15.58
CA ARG A 75 41.23 18.92 -15.22
C ARG A 75 42.54 19.19 -15.95
N ARG A 76 42.61 20.30 -16.69
CA ARG A 76 43.86 20.80 -17.29
C ARG A 76 44.85 21.16 -16.17
N PRO A 77 46.16 20.86 -16.31
CA PRO A 77 47.17 21.30 -15.36
C PRO A 77 47.18 22.83 -15.20
#